data_AF-A0A7Y0ABW4-F1
#
_entry.id   AF-A0A7Y0ABW4-F1
#
_cell.length_a   1.000
_cell.length_b   1.000
_cell.length_c   1.000
_cell.angle_alpha   90.00
_cell.angle_beta   90.00
_cell.angle_gamma   90.00
#
_symmetry.space_group_name_H-M   'P 1'
#
loop_
_entity.id
_entity.type
_entity.pdbx_description
1 polymer ?
#
loop_
_entity_poly.entity_id
_entity_poly.type
_entity_poly.pdbx_seq_one_letter_code
_entity_poly.pdbx_strand_id
1 'polypeptide(L)'
;MALLHPPGAQPFDYYLMSSEEELGRLFNFDYWLAYNTGFTQKAFNRTFSSRGREQHRHEFVHMLYPAVKNYFLAEGLATYLGGVDGHTPYRETLRAVALDLQRHPGVTFEDLYTSKFRYPTNANPRYVAAGLVYELVAQRAGVGAFQQLEESENTYASFLQHFAALLRLPPPRAEALLNQQLRAAAR
;
A
#
# COMPACT_ATOMS: atom_id res chain seq x y z
N MET A 1 -11.33 -21.39 3.98
CA MET A 1 -10.59 -20.12 3.81
C MET A 1 -10.71 -19.71 2.36
N ALA A 2 -11.16 -18.49 2.06
CA ALA A 2 -11.02 -17.94 0.72
C ALA A 2 -9.53 -17.62 0.51
N LEU A 3 -8.90 -18.26 -0.48
CA LEU A 3 -7.53 -17.98 -0.87
C LEU A 3 -7.52 -16.78 -1.81
N LEU A 4 -6.54 -15.90 -1.66
CA LEU A 4 -6.24 -14.90 -2.69
C LEU A 4 -5.71 -15.69 -3.90
N HIS A 5 -6.50 -15.77 -4.97
CA HIS A 5 -6.06 -16.36 -6.23
C HIS A 5 -5.61 -15.23 -7.14
N PRO A 6 -4.29 -14.97 -7.31
CA PRO A 6 -3.80 -14.04 -8.31
C PRO A 6 -3.93 -14.70 -9.69
N PRO A 7 -4.98 -14.42 -10.49
CA PRO A 7 -5.15 -15.06 -11.77
C PRO A 7 -4.10 -14.50 -12.72
N GLY A 8 -3.33 -15.35 -13.40
CA GLY A 8 -2.37 -14.89 -14.41
C GLY A 8 -1.01 -14.45 -13.87
N ALA A 9 -0.57 -14.94 -12.70
CA ALA A 9 0.83 -14.86 -12.34
C ALA A 9 1.70 -15.54 -13.41
N GLN A 10 2.68 -14.82 -13.96
CA GLN A 10 3.63 -15.29 -14.95
C GLN A 10 5.05 -15.15 -14.40
N PRO A 11 6.03 -15.91 -14.91
CA PRO A 11 7.44 -15.63 -14.65
C PRO A 11 7.77 -14.19 -15.04
N PHE A 12 8.59 -13.50 -14.26
CA PHE A 12 9.04 -12.13 -14.53
C PHE A 12 10.53 -11.97 -14.24
N ASP A 13 11.16 -10.98 -14.89
CA ASP A 13 12.57 -10.69 -14.62
C ASP A 13 12.68 -9.85 -13.34
N TYR A 14 13.59 -10.23 -12.47
CA TYR A 14 13.90 -9.47 -11.26
C TYR A 14 15.34 -8.98 -11.29
N TYR A 15 15.50 -7.67 -11.39
CA TYR A 15 16.80 -7.01 -11.39
C TYR A 15 17.16 -6.55 -9.97
N LEU A 16 18.32 -7.01 -9.51
CA LEU A 16 18.85 -6.76 -8.19
C LEU A 16 20.12 -5.93 -8.28
N MET A 17 20.05 -4.76 -7.66
CA MET A 17 21.14 -3.81 -7.52
C MET A 17 21.43 -3.62 -6.04
N SER A 18 22.68 -3.29 -5.74
CA SER A 18 23.18 -3.11 -4.38
C SER A 18 23.00 -1.68 -3.86
N SER A 19 22.62 -0.74 -4.74
CA SER A 19 22.39 0.67 -4.37
C SER A 19 21.41 1.37 -5.31
N GLU A 20 20.82 2.47 -4.83
CA GLU A 20 19.97 3.36 -5.65
C GLU A 20 20.74 3.96 -6.83
N GLU A 21 22.04 4.16 -6.69
CA GLU A 21 22.91 4.65 -7.75
C GLU A 21 23.07 3.62 -8.88
N GLU A 22 23.27 2.33 -8.54
CA GLU A 22 23.29 1.25 -9.54
C GLU A 22 21.95 1.12 -10.26
N LEU A 23 20.83 1.28 -9.54
CA LEU A 23 19.51 1.37 -10.13
C LEU A 23 19.43 2.54 -11.13
N GLY A 24 19.91 3.73 -10.75
CA GLY A 24 19.91 4.88 -11.66
C GLY A 24 20.75 4.67 -12.92
N ARG A 25 21.95 4.11 -12.77
CA ARG A 25 22.82 3.78 -13.91
C ARG A 25 22.19 2.76 -14.86
N LEU A 26 21.44 1.78 -14.35
CA LEU A 26 20.68 0.84 -15.18
C LEU A 26 19.66 1.56 -16.09
N PHE A 27 19.09 2.66 -15.60
CA PHE A 27 18.17 3.51 -16.37
C PHE A 27 18.87 4.65 -17.11
N ASN A 28 20.20 4.59 -17.26
CA ASN A 28 21.02 5.57 -17.95
C ASN A 28 20.91 6.99 -17.37
N PHE A 29 20.78 7.08 -16.04
CA PHE A 29 20.89 8.33 -15.30
C PHE A 29 22.25 8.48 -14.65
N ASP A 30 22.87 9.65 -14.83
CA ASP A 30 24.11 10.02 -14.12
C ASP A 30 23.85 10.33 -12.64
N TYR A 31 22.63 10.77 -12.30
CA TYR A 31 22.20 11.07 -10.94
C TYR A 31 20.80 10.52 -10.69
N TRP A 32 20.63 9.76 -9.61
CA TRP A 32 19.34 9.21 -9.19
C TRP A 32 18.77 10.00 -8.02
N LEU A 33 17.94 11.02 -8.33
CA LEU A 33 17.33 11.91 -7.33
C LEU A 33 15.89 11.51 -6.99
N ALA A 34 15.46 10.32 -7.41
CA ALA A 34 14.10 9.82 -7.18
C ALA A 34 13.90 9.27 -5.75
N TYR A 35 14.99 9.01 -5.03
CA TYR A 35 14.99 8.36 -3.71
C TYR A 35 14.16 7.07 -3.70
N ASN A 36 14.14 6.34 -4.82
CA ASN A 36 13.33 5.14 -4.97
C ASN A 36 14.20 3.89 -4.83
N THR A 37 13.78 2.98 -3.95
CA THR A 37 14.53 1.76 -3.63
C THR A 37 14.03 0.50 -4.34
N GLY A 38 12.94 0.63 -5.11
CA GLY A 38 12.37 -0.45 -5.90
C GLY A 38 11.14 0.02 -6.66
N PHE A 39 10.88 -0.59 -7.81
CA PHE A 39 9.63 -0.37 -8.52
C PHE A 39 9.35 -1.48 -9.51
N THR A 40 8.06 -1.62 -9.81
CA THR A 40 7.55 -2.62 -10.72
C THR A 40 7.12 -1.99 -12.03
N GLN A 41 7.62 -2.54 -13.14
CA GLN A 41 7.18 -2.18 -14.49
C GLN A 41 6.41 -3.34 -15.12
N LYS A 42 5.15 -3.45 -14.73
CA LYS A 42 4.29 -4.58 -15.11
C LYS A 42 4.13 -4.75 -16.63
N ALA A 43 4.09 -3.66 -17.38
CA ALA A 43 4.01 -3.67 -18.85
C ALA A 43 5.23 -4.34 -19.52
N PHE A 44 6.39 -4.33 -18.86
CA PHE A 44 7.60 -4.97 -19.34
C PHE A 44 7.88 -6.32 -18.67
N ASN A 45 7.03 -6.74 -17.73
CA ASN A 45 7.19 -7.96 -16.95
C ASN A 45 8.51 -7.97 -16.13
N ARG A 46 8.83 -6.83 -15.50
CA ARG A 46 10.07 -6.62 -14.75
C ARG A 46 9.82 -5.93 -13.43
N THR A 47 10.60 -6.30 -12.43
CA THR A 47 10.69 -5.56 -11.18
C THR A 47 12.15 -5.31 -10.81
N PHE A 48 12.38 -4.24 -10.07
CA PHE A 48 13.71 -3.72 -9.77
C PHE A 48 13.83 -3.49 -8.26
N SER A 49 14.98 -3.82 -7.69
CA SER A 49 15.32 -3.47 -6.30
C SER A 49 16.74 -2.96 -6.20
N SER A 50 16.93 -1.91 -5.43
CA SER A 50 18.23 -1.32 -5.12
C SER A 50 18.76 -1.67 -3.73
N ARG A 51 18.14 -2.67 -3.07
CA ARG A 51 18.40 -3.01 -1.66
C ARG A 51 19.40 -4.14 -1.48
N GLY A 52 19.98 -4.66 -2.56
CA GLY A 52 20.93 -5.77 -2.53
C GLY A 52 20.34 -7.10 -2.04
N ARG A 53 19.01 -7.27 -2.05
CA ARG A 53 18.33 -8.47 -1.54
C ARG A 53 17.08 -8.80 -2.33
N GLU A 54 16.87 -10.09 -2.58
CA GLU A 54 15.69 -10.63 -3.29
C GLU A 54 14.37 -10.44 -2.52
N GLN A 55 14.47 -10.17 -1.22
CA GLN A 55 13.31 -10.00 -0.35
C GLN A 55 12.77 -8.58 -0.46
N HIS A 56 12.07 -8.29 -1.56
CA HIS A 56 11.28 -7.07 -1.75
C HIS A 56 9.81 -7.42 -1.96
N ARG A 57 9.18 -8.04 -0.95
CA ARG A 57 7.83 -8.62 -1.07
C ARG A 57 6.76 -7.64 -1.56
N HIS A 58 6.91 -6.35 -1.23
CA HIS A 58 6.03 -5.28 -1.72
C HIS A 58 5.92 -5.25 -3.25
N GLU A 59 7.06 -5.19 -3.95
CA GLU A 59 7.10 -5.18 -5.41
C GLU A 59 6.64 -6.50 -6.03
N PHE A 60 6.88 -7.62 -5.33
CA PHE A 60 6.36 -8.92 -5.76
C PHE A 60 4.83 -8.92 -5.78
N VAL A 61 4.18 -8.27 -4.82
CA VAL A 61 2.72 -8.17 -4.82
C VAL A 61 2.24 -7.38 -6.04
N HIS A 62 2.89 -6.26 -6.39
CA HIS A 62 2.58 -5.50 -7.60
C HIS A 62 2.73 -6.33 -8.89
N MET A 63 3.74 -7.20 -8.97
CA MET A 63 3.90 -8.13 -10.10
C MET A 63 2.81 -9.20 -10.15
N LEU A 64 2.53 -9.84 -9.02
CA LEU A 64 1.64 -11.00 -8.97
C LEU A 64 0.16 -10.61 -9.02
N TYR A 65 -0.22 -9.45 -8.50
CA TYR A 65 -1.62 -9.05 -8.35
C TYR A 65 -2.12 -8.16 -9.49
N PRO A 66 -3.33 -8.36 -10.04
CA PRO A 66 -3.86 -7.53 -11.13
C PRO A 66 -3.77 -6.02 -10.86
N ALA A 67 -3.72 -5.22 -11.93
CA ALA A 67 -3.68 -3.77 -11.79
C ALA A 67 -4.96 -3.26 -11.10
N VAL A 68 -4.78 -2.48 -10.03
CA VAL A 68 -5.87 -1.85 -9.28
C VAL A 68 -6.00 -0.39 -9.73
N LYS A 69 -7.21 0.02 -10.14
CA LYS A 69 -7.47 1.39 -10.64
C LYS A 69 -7.13 2.46 -9.61
N ASN A 70 -7.46 2.20 -8.36
CA ASN A 70 -7.21 3.11 -7.26
C ASN A 70 -5.79 2.91 -6.73
N TYR A 71 -4.90 3.89 -6.99
CA TYR A 71 -3.49 3.79 -6.59
C TYR A 71 -3.30 3.71 -5.08
N PHE A 72 -4.19 4.31 -4.28
CA PHE A 72 -4.16 4.14 -2.84
C PHE A 72 -4.31 2.66 -2.47
N LEU A 73 -5.27 1.98 -3.09
CA LEU A 73 -5.52 0.55 -2.84
C LEU A 73 -4.41 -0.33 -3.41
N ALA A 74 -3.86 -0.03 -4.58
CA ALA A 74 -2.71 -0.75 -5.14
C ALA A 74 -1.53 -0.80 -4.15
N GLU A 75 -1.11 0.36 -3.64
CA GLU A 75 -0.06 0.46 -2.60
C GLU A 75 -0.47 -0.20 -1.28
N GLY A 76 -1.76 -0.11 -0.94
CA GLY A 76 -2.31 -0.72 0.27
C GLY A 76 -2.23 -2.23 0.28
N LEU A 77 -2.56 -2.88 -0.83
CA LEU A 77 -2.47 -4.33 -0.94
C LEU A 77 -1.02 -4.81 -0.87
N ALA A 78 -0.13 -4.15 -1.61
CA ALA A 78 1.30 -4.42 -1.57
C ALA A 78 1.90 -4.21 -0.18
N THR A 79 1.44 -3.18 0.53
CA THR A 79 1.82 -2.92 1.92
C THR A 79 1.29 -3.99 2.87
N TYR A 80 0.01 -4.36 2.76
CA TYR A 80 -0.63 -5.34 3.62
C TYR A 80 0.02 -6.73 3.52
N LEU A 81 0.34 -7.17 2.30
CA LEU A 81 0.92 -8.49 2.04
C LEU A 81 2.46 -8.51 2.09
N GLY A 82 3.10 -7.42 1.66
CA GLY A 82 4.54 -7.35 1.43
C GLY A 82 5.30 -6.43 2.38
N GLY A 83 4.62 -5.68 3.25
CA GLY A 83 5.22 -4.65 4.09
C GLY A 83 5.43 -3.33 3.34
N VAL A 84 5.68 -2.24 4.07
CA VAL A 84 5.80 -0.89 3.49
C VAL A 84 7.02 -0.76 2.59
N ASP A 85 8.08 -1.49 2.91
CA ASP A 85 9.39 -1.39 2.24
C ASP A 85 9.88 -2.76 1.72
N GLY A 86 8.95 -3.72 1.63
CA GLY A 86 9.22 -5.10 1.23
C GLY A 86 9.77 -6.02 2.33
N HIS A 87 10.02 -5.50 3.54
CA HIS A 87 10.61 -6.25 4.64
C HIS A 87 9.94 -5.99 5.99
N THR A 88 9.75 -4.71 6.33
CA THR A 88 9.13 -4.26 7.58
C THR A 88 7.65 -4.62 7.56
N PRO A 89 7.17 -5.46 8.51
CA PRO A 89 5.77 -5.85 8.56
C PRO A 89 4.84 -4.64 8.67
N TYR A 90 3.72 -4.64 7.93
CA TYR A 90 2.81 -3.49 7.89
C TYR A 90 2.32 -3.06 9.29
N ARG A 91 2.09 -4.03 10.19
CA ARG A 91 1.62 -3.74 11.55
C ARG A 91 2.61 -2.94 12.38
N GLU A 92 3.91 -3.16 12.17
CA GLU A 92 4.95 -2.40 12.84
C GLU A 92 4.91 -0.94 12.41
N THR A 93 4.82 -0.69 11.10
CA THR A 93 4.72 0.67 10.58
C THR A 93 3.37 1.33 10.93
N LEU A 94 2.27 0.56 10.97
CA LEU A 94 0.96 1.02 11.46
C LEU A 94 1.04 1.52 12.89
N ARG A 95 1.72 0.79 13.78
CA ARG A 95 1.93 1.23 15.16
C ARG A 95 2.71 2.54 15.23
N ALA A 96 3.78 2.67 14.45
CA ALA A 96 4.60 3.88 14.41
C ALA A 96 3.79 5.10 13.91
N VAL A 97 3.04 4.93 12.82
CA VAL A 97 2.14 5.97 12.29
C VAL A 97 1.05 6.33 13.31
N ALA A 98 0.44 5.34 13.95
CA ALA A 98 -0.59 5.57 14.96
C ALA A 98 -0.07 6.39 16.16
N LEU A 99 1.14 6.08 16.64
CA LEU A 99 1.80 6.85 17.70
C LEU A 99 2.07 8.30 17.28
N ASP A 100 2.50 8.52 16.06
CA ASP A 100 2.76 9.86 15.55
C ASP A 100 1.48 10.68 15.34
N LEU A 101 0.39 10.04 14.91
CA LEU A 101 -0.92 10.67 14.79
C LEU A 101 -1.53 11.11 16.13
N GLN A 102 -1.05 10.59 17.27
CA GLN A 102 -1.42 11.12 18.59
C GLN A 102 -0.90 12.56 18.78
N ARG A 103 0.23 12.91 18.15
CA ARG A 103 0.80 14.26 18.16
C ARG A 103 0.14 15.17 17.12
N HIS A 104 -0.63 14.59 16.20
CA HIS A 104 -1.31 15.28 15.11
C HIS A 104 -2.84 14.99 15.13
N PRO A 105 -3.57 15.47 16.15
CA PRO A 105 -4.98 15.11 16.35
C PRO A 105 -5.90 15.61 15.23
N GLY A 106 -5.51 16.64 14.48
CA GLY A 106 -6.28 17.16 13.35
C GLY A 106 -6.16 16.35 12.05
N VAL A 107 -5.19 15.42 11.96
CA VAL A 107 -4.99 14.60 10.76
C VAL A 107 -6.06 13.52 10.69
N THR A 108 -6.76 13.47 9.55
CA THR A 108 -7.82 12.51 9.26
C THR A 108 -7.34 11.38 8.34
N PHE A 109 -8.14 10.33 8.20
CA PHE A 109 -7.88 9.29 7.22
C PHE A 109 -7.88 9.84 5.78
N GLU A 110 -8.77 10.81 5.47
CA GLU A 110 -8.79 11.48 4.16
C GLU A 110 -7.48 12.22 3.88
N ASP A 111 -6.87 12.85 4.89
CA ASP A 111 -5.59 13.52 4.73
C ASP A 111 -4.46 12.54 4.35
N LEU A 112 -4.53 11.31 4.84
CA LEU A 112 -3.61 10.24 4.42
C LEU A 112 -3.94 9.75 3.01
N TYR A 113 -5.22 9.52 2.70
CA TYR A 113 -5.68 9.10 1.38
C TYR A 113 -5.34 10.11 0.28
N THR A 114 -5.38 11.40 0.58
CA THR A 114 -5.08 12.48 -0.37
C THR A 114 -3.62 12.92 -0.31
N SER A 115 -2.80 12.29 0.55
CA SER A 115 -1.42 12.67 0.81
C SER A 115 -1.25 14.14 1.23
N LYS A 116 -2.21 14.72 1.96
CA LYS A 116 -2.08 16.04 2.59
C LYS A 116 -1.14 16.00 3.79
N PHE A 117 -1.13 14.87 4.52
CA PHE A 117 -0.16 14.61 5.58
C PHE A 117 0.92 13.67 5.08
N ARG A 118 2.18 14.14 5.11
CA ARG A 118 3.36 13.40 4.65
C ARG A 118 4.50 13.63 5.62
N TYR A 119 5.36 12.62 5.77
CA TYR A 119 6.63 12.85 6.45
C TYR A 119 7.61 13.56 5.51
N PRO A 120 8.57 14.32 6.07
CA PRO A 120 9.67 14.89 5.28
C PRO A 120 10.54 13.82 4.61
N THR A 121 10.50 12.59 5.12
CA THR A 121 11.24 11.42 4.62
C THR A 121 10.31 10.45 3.88
N ASN A 122 10.89 9.44 3.22
CA ASN A 122 10.19 8.44 2.40
C ASN A 122 9.20 7.52 3.15
N ALA A 123 9.04 7.64 4.46
CA ALA A 123 8.02 6.89 5.19
C ALA A 123 6.65 7.51 4.89
N ASN A 124 5.89 6.94 3.94
CA ASN A 124 4.61 7.51 3.54
C ASN A 124 3.45 6.92 4.39
N PRO A 125 2.84 7.69 5.32
CA PRO A 125 1.74 7.20 6.15
C PRO A 125 0.50 6.81 5.32
N ARG A 126 0.40 7.29 4.07
CA ARG A 126 -0.60 6.85 3.09
C ARG A 126 -0.61 5.32 2.89
N TYR A 127 0.56 4.71 2.75
CA TYR A 127 0.70 3.29 2.36
C TYR A 127 0.17 2.39 3.47
N VAL A 128 0.51 2.76 4.69
CA VAL A 128 0.07 2.12 5.92
C VAL A 128 -1.44 2.28 6.13
N ALA A 129 -1.97 3.48 5.90
CA ALA A 129 -3.41 3.71 5.96
C ALA A 129 -4.16 2.86 4.93
N ALA A 130 -3.60 2.66 3.74
CA ALA A 130 -4.16 1.79 2.73
C ALA A 130 -4.09 0.31 3.12
N GLY A 131 -2.99 -0.14 3.73
CA GLY A 131 -2.88 -1.50 4.27
C GLY A 131 -3.92 -1.81 5.35
N LEU A 132 -4.24 -0.83 6.20
CA LEU A 132 -5.32 -0.94 7.20
C LEU A 132 -6.68 -1.20 6.55
N VAL A 133 -6.98 -0.62 5.39
CA VAL A 133 -8.23 -0.88 4.67
C VAL A 133 -8.37 -2.36 4.34
N TYR A 134 -7.33 -2.96 3.74
CA TYR A 134 -7.34 -4.38 3.37
C TYR A 134 -7.45 -5.28 4.60
N GLU A 135 -6.77 -4.95 5.69
CA GLU A 135 -6.93 -5.64 6.96
C GLU A 135 -8.40 -5.63 7.43
N LEU A 136 -9.04 -4.45 7.45
CA LEU A 136 -10.43 -4.32 7.92
C LEU A 136 -11.41 -5.05 6.99
N VAL A 137 -11.22 -4.97 5.68
CA VAL A 137 -12.04 -5.72 4.72
C VAL A 137 -11.85 -7.22 4.91
N ALA A 138 -10.60 -7.70 5.06
CA ALA A 138 -10.33 -9.12 5.31
C ALA A 138 -11.01 -9.63 6.59
N GLN A 139 -10.99 -8.83 7.66
CA GLN A 139 -11.62 -9.19 8.93
C GLN A 139 -13.15 -9.17 8.89
N ARG A 140 -13.75 -8.24 8.13
CA ARG A 140 -15.21 -7.99 8.17
C ARG A 140 -15.99 -8.62 7.03
N ALA A 141 -15.41 -8.66 5.84
CA ALA A 141 -16.03 -9.15 4.61
C ALA A 141 -15.26 -10.34 4.00
N GLY A 142 -14.06 -10.63 4.50
CA GLY A 142 -13.20 -11.69 3.98
C GLY A 142 -12.35 -11.25 2.80
N VAL A 143 -11.28 -12.02 2.52
CA VAL A 143 -10.32 -11.74 1.43
C VAL A 143 -10.99 -11.76 0.05
N GLY A 144 -12.07 -12.53 -0.13
CA GLY A 144 -12.84 -12.54 -1.39
C GLY A 144 -13.51 -11.21 -1.74
N ALA A 145 -13.62 -10.27 -0.79
CA ALA A 145 -14.19 -8.96 -1.01
C ALA A 145 -13.18 -7.92 -1.58
N PHE A 146 -11.91 -8.28 -1.74
CA PHE A 146 -10.89 -7.34 -2.22
C PHE A 146 -11.20 -6.81 -3.63
N GLN A 147 -11.63 -7.68 -4.55
CA GLN A 147 -11.97 -7.27 -5.92
C GLN A 147 -13.12 -6.25 -5.94
N GLN A 148 -14.12 -6.40 -5.07
CA GLN A 148 -15.22 -5.43 -4.95
C GLN A 148 -14.77 -4.09 -4.38
N LEU A 149 -13.76 -4.07 -3.49
CA LEU A 149 -13.16 -2.82 -3.03
C LEU A 149 -12.39 -2.12 -4.17
N GLU A 150 -11.70 -2.91 -4.97
CA GLU A 150 -10.80 -2.48 -6.06
C GLU A 150 -11.55 -1.97 -7.31
N GLU A 151 -12.86 -2.21 -7.39
CA GLU A 151 -13.76 -1.57 -8.37
C GLU A 151 -13.89 -0.05 -8.16
N SER A 152 -13.49 0.45 -6.99
CA SER A 152 -13.51 1.88 -6.71
C SER A 152 -12.64 2.69 -7.68
N GLU A 153 -13.16 3.83 -8.10
CA GLU A 153 -12.41 4.81 -8.86
C GLU A 153 -11.35 5.47 -7.97
N ASN A 154 -10.32 6.08 -8.59
CA ASN A 154 -9.19 6.68 -7.89
C ASN A 154 -9.55 8.03 -7.20
N THR A 155 -10.60 8.04 -6.38
CA THR A 155 -11.12 9.20 -5.63
C THR A 155 -11.54 8.76 -4.23
N TYR A 156 -11.43 9.66 -3.24
CA TYR A 156 -11.78 9.33 -1.85
C TYR A 156 -13.27 8.95 -1.71
N ALA A 157 -14.15 9.69 -2.38
CA ALA A 157 -15.59 9.42 -2.36
C ALA A 157 -15.94 8.02 -2.89
N SER A 158 -15.37 7.63 -4.04
CA SER A 158 -15.60 6.29 -4.60
C SER A 158 -15.03 5.19 -3.70
N PHE A 159 -13.81 5.36 -3.19
CA PHE A 159 -13.21 4.46 -2.20
C PHE A 159 -14.12 4.27 -0.98
N LEU A 160 -14.53 5.37 -0.34
CA LEU A 160 -15.30 5.33 0.89
C LEU A 160 -16.65 4.66 0.69
N GLN A 161 -17.30 4.90 -0.46
CA GLN A 161 -18.55 4.25 -0.82
C GLN A 161 -18.41 2.72 -0.91
N HIS A 162 -17.38 2.21 -1.61
CA HIS A 162 -17.16 0.76 -1.74
C HIS A 162 -16.77 0.13 -0.41
N PHE A 163 -15.86 0.77 0.35
CA PHE A 163 -15.46 0.30 1.67
C PHE A 163 -16.67 0.24 2.64
N ALA A 164 -17.49 1.29 2.66
CA ALA A 164 -18.69 1.35 3.50
C ALA A 164 -19.71 0.26 3.13
N ALA A 165 -19.94 0.03 1.83
CA ALA A 165 -20.83 -1.02 1.34
C ALA A 165 -20.38 -2.42 1.78
N LEU A 166 -19.09 -2.73 1.65
CA LEU A 166 -18.53 -4.02 2.08
C LEU A 166 -18.70 -4.27 3.58
N LEU A 167 -18.58 -3.24 4.39
CA LEU A 167 -18.75 -3.32 5.84
C LEU A 167 -20.21 -3.16 6.29
N ARG A 168 -21.14 -2.93 5.36
CA ARG A 168 -22.57 -2.65 5.63
C ARG A 168 -22.75 -1.47 6.59
N LEU A 169 -21.95 -0.43 6.41
CA LEU A 169 -21.99 0.81 7.18
C LEU A 169 -22.39 1.98 6.28
N PRO A 170 -23.06 3.02 6.81
CA PRO A 170 -23.18 4.28 6.08
C PRO A 170 -21.80 4.96 5.99
N PRO A 171 -21.48 5.70 4.92
CA PRO A 171 -20.16 6.29 4.70
C PRO A 171 -19.58 7.07 5.90
N PRO A 172 -20.33 7.92 6.63
CA PRO A 172 -19.79 8.62 7.80
C PRO A 172 -19.35 7.69 8.93
N ARG A 173 -20.03 6.55 9.12
CA ARG A 173 -19.63 5.56 10.13
C ARG A 173 -18.41 4.74 9.69
N ALA A 174 -18.30 4.46 8.39
CA ALA A 174 -17.14 3.79 7.84
C ALA A 174 -15.88 4.67 7.95
N GLU A 175 -16.01 5.97 7.68
CA GLU A 175 -14.94 6.94 7.88
C GLU A 175 -14.55 7.10 9.35
N ALA A 176 -15.54 7.19 10.26
CA ALA A 176 -15.27 7.21 11.69
C ALA A 176 -14.52 5.96 12.16
N LEU A 177 -14.90 4.78 11.63
CA LEU A 177 -14.20 3.52 11.91
C LEU A 177 -12.74 3.57 11.42
N LEU A 178 -12.48 4.04 10.19
CA LEU A 178 -11.12 4.16 9.67
C LEU A 178 -10.24 5.05 10.57
N ASN A 179 -10.75 6.23 10.93
CA ASN A 179 -10.06 7.15 11.84
C ASN A 179 -9.81 6.52 13.23
N GLN A 180 -10.80 5.80 13.77
CA GLN A 180 -10.68 5.12 15.05
C GLN A 180 -9.62 4.01 15.00
N GLN A 181 -9.67 3.14 14.01
CA GLN A 181 -8.77 1.99 13.89
C GLN A 181 -7.32 2.43 13.67
N LEU A 182 -7.13 3.44 12.82
CA LEU A 182 -5.83 4.05 12.60
C LEU A 182 -5.18 4.55 13.90
N ARG A 183 -5.96 5.15 14.80
CA ARG A 183 -5.47 5.65 16.09
C ARG A 183 -5.34 4.55 17.16
N ALA A 184 -6.21 3.54 17.10
CA ALA A 184 -6.21 2.44 18.06
C ALA A 184 -4.96 1.55 17.94
N ALA A 185 -4.36 1.48 16.74
CA ALA A 185 -3.18 0.66 16.47
C ALA A 185 -1.90 1.08 17.23
N ALA A 186 -1.93 2.19 17.98
CA ALA A 186 -0.83 2.58 18.87
C ALA A 186 -0.69 1.68 20.12
N ARG A 187 -1.78 0.98 20.50
CA ARG A 187 -1.86 0.12 21.68
C ARG A 187 -1.27 -1.27 21.37
#